data_AF-A0A7C4DM14-F1
#
_entry.id   AF-A0A7C4DM14-F1
#
_cell.length_a   1.000
_cell.length_b   1.000
_cell.length_c   1.000
_cell.angle_alpha   90.00
_cell.angle_beta   90.00
_cell.angle_gamma   90.00
#
_symmetry.space_group_name_H-M   'P 1'
#
loop_
_entity.id
_entity.type
_entity.pdbx_description
1 polymer ?
#
loop_
_entity_poly.entity_id
_entity_poly.type
_entity_poly.pdbx_seq_one_letter_code
_entity_poly.pdbx_strand_id
1 'polypeptide(L)'
;MPPGTGNGRAGGRGGFHRRPRPGGSGVDRAGFHRGLRRGPRDLHRLSSEIGGSGRVRPVPRAAGRCPRLRPWRKGMSEAHSVKNMKGILTDVTLCIGCERCVEACVRVNKLPDELPKPRLTVGDGLSGRRLTTILHVPGSKYTVRKQCMHCLEPACAAACLVGAFKKRPDGPVTYDGVKCIGCRYCMLACPFNVPRYEWDKRLPYVRKCKMNEECRVESGLPACVDACPTHATIFGGREELIREARRRIADNPEKYLDHIFGEHEFGGTSVMFLVPKDKG
;
A
#
# COMPACT_ATOMS: atom_id res chain seq x y z
N MET A 1 27.88 40.54 48.96
CA MET A 1 29.31 40.90 49.07
C MET A 1 30.13 39.62 48.96
N PRO A 2 31.15 39.58 48.07
CA PRO A 2 32.02 38.43 47.83
C PRO A 2 33.20 38.40 48.82
N PRO A 3 34.04 37.37 48.76
CA PRO A 3 35.46 37.60 48.48
C PRO A 3 35.93 36.70 47.32
N GLY A 4 36.76 37.12 46.36
CA GLY A 4 37.88 38.06 46.45
C GLY A 4 39.19 37.26 46.50
N THR A 5 39.71 36.77 45.37
CA THR A 5 40.86 37.32 44.59
C THR A 5 42.24 36.75 44.95
N GLY A 6 43.03 36.42 43.92
CA GLY A 6 44.47 36.07 44.01
C GLY A 6 44.94 35.22 42.82
N ASN A 7 44.97 35.72 41.58
CA ASN A 7 46.07 36.46 40.89
C ASN A 7 47.35 35.63 40.61
N GLY A 8 47.79 35.58 39.34
CA GLY A 8 49.13 35.10 38.97
C GLY A 8 49.29 34.56 37.56
N ARG A 9 49.73 35.41 36.62
CA ARG A 9 49.99 35.13 35.20
C ARG A 9 51.26 34.28 35.00
N ALA A 10 51.30 33.45 33.94
CA ALA A 10 52.22 33.59 32.80
C ALA A 10 52.35 32.30 31.97
N GLY A 11 52.34 32.46 30.64
CA GLY A 11 53.21 31.71 29.72
C GLY A 11 52.85 30.26 29.40
N GLY A 12 52.18 30.04 28.26
CA GLY A 12 52.03 28.69 27.71
C GLY A 12 51.21 28.67 26.43
N ARG A 13 51.73 29.24 25.35
CA ARG A 13 51.15 29.11 24.02
C ARG A 13 51.29 27.65 23.56
N GLY A 14 50.21 26.88 23.63
CA GLY A 14 50.03 25.62 22.91
C GLY A 14 48.64 25.66 22.27
N GLY A 15 48.49 26.09 21.03
CA GLY A 15 49.03 25.38 19.88
C GLY A 15 48.06 24.25 19.50
N PHE A 16 46.79 24.58 19.21
CA PHE A 16 45.94 23.68 18.43
C PHE A 16 46.68 23.42 17.13
N HIS A 17 47.21 22.20 16.96
CA HIS A 17 47.81 21.75 15.73
C HIS A 17 46.74 21.74 14.63
N ARG A 18 46.58 22.90 13.99
CA ARG A 18 46.01 23.02 12.64
C ARG A 18 46.94 22.24 11.72
N ARG A 19 46.53 21.03 11.33
CA ARG A 19 47.17 20.39 10.19
C ARG A 19 46.92 21.25 8.95
N PRO A 20 47.98 21.62 8.20
CA PRO A 20 47.88 22.56 7.11
C PRO A 20 47.12 21.96 5.94
N ARG A 21 46.27 22.78 5.32
CA ARG A 21 45.74 22.56 3.98
C ARG A 21 46.92 22.72 3.00
N PRO A 22 47.26 21.72 2.18
CA PRO A 22 48.12 21.97 1.04
C PRO A 22 47.24 22.56 -0.06
N GLY A 23 47.31 23.88 -0.21
CA GLY A 23 46.99 24.55 -1.45
C GLY A 23 48.27 24.74 -2.25
N GLY A 24 48.21 24.43 -3.55
CA GLY A 24 49.11 25.00 -4.54
C GLY A 24 50.09 24.03 -5.19
N SER A 25 49.67 23.39 -6.27
CA SER A 25 50.41 23.52 -7.53
C SER A 25 49.41 23.48 -8.67
N GLY A 26 49.40 24.57 -9.44
CA GLY A 26 48.68 24.65 -10.70
C GLY A 26 49.15 23.50 -11.59
N VAL A 27 48.18 22.69 -12.03
CA VAL A 27 48.36 21.82 -13.17
C VAL A 27 47.39 22.33 -14.22
N ASP A 28 47.98 22.69 -15.34
CA ASP A 28 47.34 23.26 -16.50
C ASP A 28 46.08 22.52 -16.93
N ARG A 29 45.16 23.30 -17.49
CA ARG A 29 43.99 22.83 -18.25
C ARG A 29 44.46 22.07 -19.50
N ALA A 30 44.95 20.85 -19.35
CA ALA A 30 45.20 19.94 -20.46
C ALA A 30 45.22 18.50 -19.95
N GLY A 31 44.10 17.79 -20.08
CA GLY A 31 44.13 16.33 -20.02
C GLY A 31 43.10 15.64 -19.15
N PHE A 32 41.81 15.99 -19.21
CA PHE A 32 40.74 15.04 -18.82
C PHE A 32 39.48 15.18 -19.67
N HIS A 33 39.66 15.49 -20.95
CA HIS A 33 38.63 15.36 -22.00
C HIS A 33 39.16 14.47 -23.13
N ARG A 34 39.40 13.19 -22.85
CA ARG A 34 39.42 12.15 -23.89
C ARG A 34 38.63 10.96 -23.37
N GLY A 35 37.37 10.89 -23.77
CA GLY A 35 36.53 9.76 -23.36
C GLY A 35 35.04 9.89 -23.61
N LEU A 36 34.54 10.94 -24.29
CA LEU A 36 33.14 11.01 -24.73
C LEU A 36 33.07 11.72 -26.08
N ARG A 37 33.38 10.99 -27.15
CA ARG A 37 33.00 11.30 -28.54
C ARG A 37 33.46 10.14 -29.42
N ARG A 38 32.64 9.09 -29.49
CA ARG A 38 32.53 8.12 -30.59
C ARG A 38 31.42 7.16 -30.20
N GLY A 39 30.19 7.52 -30.57
CA GLY A 39 29.14 6.51 -30.74
C GLY A 39 29.58 5.54 -31.84
N PRO A 40 29.19 4.26 -31.79
CA PRO A 40 29.49 3.32 -32.86
C PRO A 40 28.70 3.73 -34.10
N ARG A 41 29.36 4.49 -34.99
CA ARG A 41 29.06 4.41 -36.41
C ARG A 41 29.62 3.08 -36.89
N ASP A 42 28.86 2.40 -37.73
CA ASP A 42 29.19 1.14 -38.41
C ASP A 42 28.70 -0.15 -37.71
N LEU A 43 27.39 -0.24 -37.49
CA LEU A 43 26.68 -1.53 -37.35
C LEU A 43 26.31 -2.16 -38.72
N HIS A 44 26.92 -1.72 -39.82
CA HIS A 44 26.67 -2.26 -41.16
C HIS A 44 27.77 -3.17 -41.72
N ARG A 45 28.79 -3.54 -40.93
CA ARG A 45 29.92 -4.34 -41.41
C ARG A 45 30.26 -5.51 -40.49
N LEU A 46 29.27 -6.36 -40.21
CA LEU A 46 29.45 -7.64 -39.52
C LEU A 46 28.57 -8.74 -40.16
N SER A 47 28.35 -8.66 -41.47
CA SER A 47 27.53 -9.62 -42.24
C SER A 47 28.31 -10.42 -43.28
N SER A 48 29.66 -10.39 -43.28
CA SER A 48 30.46 -10.95 -44.38
C SER A 48 31.41 -12.11 -44.05
N GLU A 49 31.41 -12.70 -42.84
CA GLU A 49 32.40 -13.76 -42.49
C GLU A 49 31.83 -15.04 -41.86
N ILE A 50 30.57 -15.39 -42.15
CA ILE A 50 30.08 -16.77 -41.91
C ILE A 50 29.37 -17.28 -43.17
N GLY A 51 30.16 -17.45 -44.23
CA GLY A 51 29.75 -18.19 -45.42
C GLY A 51 29.67 -19.68 -45.12
N GLY A 52 28.51 -20.12 -44.65
CA GLY A 52 28.12 -21.54 -44.60
C GLY A 52 26.78 -21.69 -45.31
N SER A 53 26.75 -22.43 -46.42
CA SER A 53 25.57 -22.75 -47.22
C SER A 53 24.61 -23.73 -46.52
N GLY A 54 24.27 -23.45 -45.27
CA GLY A 54 23.28 -24.20 -44.51
C GLY A 54 21.87 -23.80 -44.92
N ARG A 55 21.27 -24.54 -45.85
CA ARG A 55 19.85 -24.44 -46.17
C ARG A 55 19.04 -24.67 -44.88
N VAL A 56 18.53 -23.60 -44.27
CA VAL A 56 17.70 -23.68 -43.04
C VAL A 56 16.49 -24.54 -43.37
N ARG A 57 16.46 -25.77 -42.85
CA ARG A 57 15.28 -26.63 -42.98
C ARG A 57 14.14 -26.01 -42.19
N PRO A 58 12.96 -25.78 -42.79
CA PRO A 58 11.81 -25.32 -42.03
C PRO A 58 11.48 -26.37 -40.97
N VAL A 59 11.33 -25.93 -39.72
CA VAL A 59 10.83 -26.77 -38.63
C VAL A 59 9.46 -27.29 -39.08
N PRO A 60 9.20 -28.61 -39.07
CA PRO A 60 7.89 -29.13 -39.41
C PRO A 60 6.87 -28.45 -38.50
N ARG A 61 5.85 -27.81 -39.07
CA ARG A 61 4.65 -27.45 -38.32
C ARG A 61 4.08 -28.77 -37.79
N ALA A 62 4.42 -29.13 -36.56
CA ALA A 62 3.76 -30.22 -35.88
C ALA A 62 2.28 -29.86 -35.87
N ALA A 63 1.47 -30.64 -36.58
CA ALA A 63 0.01 -30.55 -36.61
C ALA A 63 -0.62 -30.95 -35.25
N GLY A 64 0.11 -30.76 -34.16
CA GLY A 64 -0.39 -30.88 -32.80
C GLY A 64 -1.15 -29.61 -32.47
N ARG A 65 -2.48 -29.69 -32.44
CA ARG A 65 -3.31 -28.70 -31.77
C ARG A 65 -2.67 -28.38 -30.42
N CYS A 66 -2.33 -27.11 -30.19
CA CYS A 66 -2.05 -26.63 -28.84
C CYS A 66 -3.18 -27.16 -27.95
N PRO A 67 -2.89 -27.97 -26.91
CA PRO A 67 -3.94 -28.46 -26.04
C PRO A 67 -4.65 -27.21 -25.55
N ARG A 68 -5.94 -27.08 -25.89
CA ARG A 68 -6.75 -25.92 -25.48
C ARG A 68 -6.55 -25.83 -23.98
N LEU A 69 -5.73 -24.88 -23.54
CA LEU A 69 -5.53 -24.59 -22.13
C LEU A 69 -6.95 -24.42 -21.60
N ARG A 70 -7.36 -25.33 -20.71
CA ARG A 70 -8.67 -25.20 -20.08
C ARG A 70 -8.71 -23.77 -19.52
N PRO A 71 -9.74 -22.98 -19.82
CA PRO A 71 -9.84 -21.66 -19.24
C PRO A 71 -9.66 -21.79 -17.73
N TRP A 72 -8.76 -20.99 -17.16
CA TRP A 72 -8.48 -20.89 -15.73
C TRP A 72 -9.71 -20.50 -14.87
N ARG A 73 -10.91 -20.45 -15.49
CA ARG A 73 -12.22 -20.17 -14.90
C ARG A 73 -12.92 -21.40 -14.29
N LYS A 74 -12.51 -22.64 -14.59
CA LYS A 74 -13.18 -23.85 -14.05
C LYS A 74 -12.71 -24.19 -12.64
N GLY A 75 -13.05 -23.35 -11.66
CA GLY A 75 -12.74 -23.61 -10.25
C GLY A 75 -13.52 -22.74 -9.26
N MET A 76 -14.18 -21.68 -9.72
CA MET A 76 -15.14 -20.93 -8.92
C MET A 76 -16.51 -21.22 -9.49
N SER A 77 -17.34 -21.99 -8.78
CA SER A 77 -18.76 -22.14 -9.10
C SER A 77 -19.38 -20.73 -9.19
N GLU A 78 -19.75 -20.34 -10.40
CA GLU A 78 -20.09 -18.96 -10.80
C GLU A 78 -21.32 -18.39 -10.07
N ALA A 79 -22.06 -19.21 -9.30
CA ALA A 79 -23.31 -18.84 -8.66
C ALA A 79 -23.30 -18.83 -7.12
N HIS A 80 -22.29 -19.40 -6.44
CA HIS A 80 -22.35 -19.60 -4.98
C HIS A 80 -21.62 -18.55 -4.12
N SER A 81 -20.84 -17.63 -4.69
CA SER A 81 -19.90 -16.81 -3.89
C SER A 81 -20.26 -15.33 -3.72
N VAL A 82 -21.16 -14.74 -4.52
CA VAL A 82 -21.42 -13.28 -4.45
C VAL A 82 -22.50 -12.93 -3.42
N LYS A 83 -23.50 -13.80 -3.24
CA LYS A 83 -24.71 -13.51 -2.46
C LYS A 83 -24.48 -13.34 -0.95
N ASN A 84 -23.36 -13.84 -0.43
CA ASN A 84 -23.04 -13.82 1.01
C ASN A 84 -21.78 -13.00 1.35
N MET A 85 -21.23 -12.24 0.41
CA MET A 85 -20.05 -11.42 0.69
C MET A 85 -20.41 -10.29 1.62
N LYS A 86 -19.67 -10.15 2.71
CA LYS A 86 -19.79 -9.03 3.64
C LYS A 86 -18.90 -7.88 3.18
N GLY A 87 -19.32 -6.67 3.52
CA GLY A 87 -18.62 -5.45 3.16
C GLY A 87 -18.79 -4.34 4.18
N ILE A 88 -18.12 -3.23 3.90
CA ILE A 88 -18.21 -1.98 4.65
C ILE A 88 -18.54 -0.87 3.68
N LEU A 89 -19.58 -0.08 3.95
CA LEU A 89 -19.84 1.17 3.23
C LEU A 89 -19.46 2.33 4.13
N THR A 90 -18.67 3.27 3.63
CA THR A 90 -18.29 4.49 4.34
C THR A 90 -18.85 5.71 3.61
N ASP A 91 -19.72 6.46 4.28
CA ASP A 91 -20.21 7.75 3.83
C ASP A 91 -19.28 8.86 4.32
N VAL A 92 -18.50 9.43 3.40
CA VAL A 92 -17.53 10.49 3.69
C VAL A 92 -18.22 11.75 4.19
N THR A 93 -19.48 11.99 3.80
CA THR A 93 -20.23 13.20 4.19
C THR A 93 -20.62 13.21 5.67
N LEU A 94 -20.67 12.03 6.30
CA LEU A 94 -21.02 11.87 7.72
C LEU A 94 -19.78 11.73 8.62
N CYS A 95 -18.60 11.60 8.03
CA CYS A 95 -17.37 11.36 8.78
C CYS A 95 -16.81 12.66 9.37
N ILE A 96 -16.84 12.76 10.70
CA ILE A 96 -16.32 13.91 11.45
C ILE A 96 -14.83 13.77 11.84
N GLY A 97 -14.15 12.72 11.38
CA GLY A 97 -12.72 12.53 11.61
C GLY A 97 -12.29 12.24 13.06
N CYS A 98 -13.23 11.85 13.94
CA CYS A 98 -12.97 11.65 15.38
C CYS A 98 -12.02 10.50 15.79
N GLU A 99 -11.44 9.77 14.83
CA GLU A 99 -10.52 8.63 15.05
C GLU A 99 -10.99 7.47 15.95
N ARG A 100 -12.21 7.47 16.51
CA ARG A 100 -12.73 6.36 17.35
C ARG A 100 -12.68 5.00 16.65
N CYS A 101 -12.85 4.99 15.33
CA CYS A 101 -12.73 3.77 14.52
C CYS A 101 -11.29 3.22 14.46
N VAL A 102 -10.28 4.09 14.62
CA VAL A 102 -8.87 3.72 14.71
C VAL A 102 -8.56 3.14 16.09
N GLU A 103 -8.95 3.84 17.16
CA GLU A 103 -8.75 3.38 18.54
C GLU A 103 -9.37 2.00 18.77
N ALA A 104 -10.62 1.82 18.30
CA ALA A 104 -11.31 0.53 18.36
C ALA A 104 -10.57 -0.57 17.57
N CYS A 105 -9.98 -0.21 16.42
CA CYS A 105 -9.18 -1.14 15.62
C CYS A 105 -7.88 -1.54 16.32
N VAL A 106 -7.16 -0.60 16.93
CA VAL A 106 -5.94 -0.86 17.72
C VAL A 106 -6.25 -1.79 18.87
N ARG A 107 -7.32 -1.48 19.64
CA ARG A 107 -7.75 -2.27 20.79
C ARG A 107 -8.12 -3.71 20.42
N VAL A 108 -9.00 -3.91 19.44
CA VAL A 108 -9.46 -5.27 19.06
C VAL A 108 -8.33 -6.12 18.48
N ASN A 109 -7.37 -5.49 17.78
CA ASN A 109 -6.23 -6.19 17.21
C ASN A 109 -5.04 -6.30 18.16
N LYS A 110 -5.16 -5.81 19.41
CA LYS A 110 -4.09 -5.83 20.43
C LYS A 110 -2.78 -5.24 19.89
N LEU A 111 -2.88 -4.12 19.17
CA LEU A 111 -1.73 -3.46 18.57
C LEU A 111 -1.07 -2.53 19.59
N PRO A 112 0.26 -2.32 19.52
CA PRO A 112 0.94 -1.38 20.41
C PRO A 112 0.43 0.05 20.21
N ASP A 113 0.24 0.77 21.31
CA ASP A 113 -0.32 2.13 21.36
C ASP A 113 0.74 3.23 21.11
N GLU A 114 1.66 2.99 20.17
CA GLU A 114 2.71 3.96 19.81
C GLU A 114 2.44 4.48 18.40
N LEU A 115 2.38 5.81 18.26
CA LEU A 115 2.32 6.44 16.94
C LEU A 115 3.50 5.98 16.09
N PRO A 116 3.27 5.56 14.84
CA PRO A 116 4.34 5.01 14.03
C PRO A 116 5.40 6.08 13.75
N LYS A 117 6.67 5.72 13.97
CA LYS A 117 7.81 6.60 13.71
C LYS A 117 7.73 7.14 12.28
N PRO A 118 7.94 8.44 12.02
CA PRO A 118 7.76 9.03 10.69
C PRO A 118 8.48 8.28 9.57
N ARG A 119 9.70 7.79 9.84
CA ARG A 119 10.53 7.01 8.89
C ARG A 119 9.91 5.65 8.48
N LEU A 120 8.92 5.16 9.22
CA LEU A 120 8.24 3.88 8.99
C LEU A 120 6.85 4.04 8.36
N THR A 121 6.47 5.28 8.01
CA THR A 121 5.16 5.60 7.42
C THR A 121 5.32 6.21 6.03
N VAL A 122 4.36 5.97 5.14
CA VAL A 122 4.35 6.54 3.78
C VAL A 122 3.63 7.91 3.76
N GLY A 123 3.59 8.60 4.90
CA GLY A 123 2.82 9.84 5.08
C GLY A 123 1.30 9.66 5.09
N ASP A 124 0.81 8.42 5.05
CA ASP A 124 -0.62 8.09 4.98
C ASP A 124 -1.18 7.47 6.26
N GLY A 125 -0.47 7.61 7.38
CA GLY A 125 -0.91 7.17 8.72
C GLY A 125 -0.99 5.67 8.96
N LEU A 126 -0.91 4.83 7.92
CA LEU A 126 -0.95 3.37 8.07
C LEU A 126 0.43 2.81 8.45
N SER A 127 0.44 1.83 9.34
CA SER A 127 1.65 1.12 9.77
C SER A 127 1.36 -0.33 10.17
N GLY A 128 2.42 -1.09 10.52
CA GLY A 128 2.26 -2.42 11.11
C GLY A 128 1.43 -2.44 12.41
N ARG A 129 1.25 -1.27 13.03
CA ARG A 129 0.55 -1.07 14.31
C ARG A 129 -0.74 -0.25 14.17
N ARG A 130 -1.01 0.32 13.00
CA ARG A 130 -2.19 1.15 12.70
C ARG A 130 -2.78 0.72 11.37
N LEU A 131 -3.78 -0.15 11.42
CA LEU A 131 -4.35 -0.86 10.25
C LEU A 131 -5.46 -0.09 9.52
N THR A 132 -5.89 1.02 10.11
CA THR A 132 -6.82 1.99 9.56
C THR A 132 -6.37 3.37 10.03
N THR A 133 -6.60 4.40 9.24
CA THR A 133 -6.38 5.79 9.65
C THR A 133 -7.47 6.69 9.11
N ILE A 134 -7.60 7.89 9.65
CA ILE A 134 -8.32 8.99 9.04
C ILE A 134 -7.31 9.85 8.26
N LEU A 135 -7.69 10.28 7.06
CA LEU A 135 -6.95 11.21 6.23
C LEU A 135 -7.76 12.49 6.07
N HIS A 136 -7.09 13.64 6.17
CA HIS A 136 -7.65 14.93 5.81
C HIS A 136 -7.39 15.18 4.32
N VAL A 137 -8.44 15.47 3.57
CA VAL A 137 -8.29 15.79 2.15
C VAL A 137 -7.81 17.23 2.03
N PRO A 138 -6.64 17.50 1.39
CA PRO A 138 -6.12 18.86 1.28
C PRO A 138 -7.11 19.80 0.61
N GLY A 139 -7.35 20.95 1.22
CA GLY A 139 -8.30 21.95 0.69
C GLY A 139 -9.76 21.55 0.80
N SER A 140 -10.10 20.56 1.63
CA SER A 140 -11.47 20.10 1.86
C SER A 140 -11.76 19.99 3.35
N LYS A 141 -13.03 20.23 3.73
CA LYS A 141 -13.52 19.95 5.10
C LYS A 141 -13.70 18.45 5.38
N TYR A 142 -13.69 17.62 4.34
CA TYR A 142 -13.98 16.21 4.46
C TYR A 142 -12.78 15.38 4.91
N THR A 143 -13.08 14.31 5.65
CA THR A 143 -12.10 13.33 6.09
C THR A 143 -12.43 11.96 5.52
N VAL A 144 -11.42 11.22 5.09
CA VAL A 144 -11.58 9.91 4.46
C VAL A 144 -10.86 8.85 5.28
N ARG A 145 -11.57 7.79 5.61
CA ARG A 145 -10.98 6.65 6.29
C ARG A 145 -10.18 5.78 5.32
N LYS A 146 -8.87 5.65 5.53
CA LYS A 146 -8.01 4.74 4.76
C LYS A 146 -7.84 3.40 5.48
N GLN A 147 -8.15 2.31 4.77
CA GLN A 147 -8.04 0.93 5.26
C GLN A 147 -7.94 -0.07 4.09
N CYS A 148 -7.85 -1.37 4.39
CA CYS A 148 -7.86 -2.41 3.35
C CYS A 148 -9.21 -2.47 2.66
N MET A 149 -9.18 -2.48 1.33
CA MET A 149 -10.39 -2.53 0.51
C MET A 149 -11.03 -3.92 0.42
N HIS A 150 -10.31 -4.97 0.84
CA HIS A 150 -10.79 -6.36 0.76
C HIS A 150 -11.31 -6.72 -0.64
N CYS A 151 -10.49 -6.43 -1.66
CA CYS A 151 -10.83 -6.59 -3.08
C CYS A 151 -11.45 -7.95 -3.40
N LEU A 152 -12.36 -7.99 -4.38
CA LEU A 152 -12.95 -9.23 -4.87
C LEU A 152 -11.89 -10.13 -5.50
N GLU A 153 -11.00 -9.53 -6.29
CA GLU A 153 -9.83 -10.16 -6.90
C GLU A 153 -8.53 -9.56 -6.31
N PRO A 154 -8.09 -10.00 -5.12
CA PRO A 154 -7.00 -9.35 -4.41
C PRO A 154 -5.63 -9.61 -5.03
N ALA A 155 -5.06 -8.56 -5.65
CA ALA A 155 -3.69 -8.57 -6.17
C ALA A 155 -2.64 -8.98 -5.11
N CYS A 156 -2.84 -8.62 -3.84
CA CYS A 156 -1.95 -9.03 -2.76
C CYS A 156 -1.96 -10.54 -2.49
N ALA A 157 -3.09 -11.23 -2.76
CA ALA A 157 -3.15 -12.69 -2.69
C ALA A 157 -2.53 -13.32 -3.93
N ALA A 158 -2.81 -12.79 -5.12
CA ALA A 158 -2.22 -13.27 -6.36
C ALA A 158 -0.68 -13.17 -6.38
N ALA A 159 -0.12 -12.11 -5.80
CA ALA A 159 1.33 -11.91 -5.71
C ALA A 159 2.02 -12.75 -4.61
N CYS A 160 1.26 -13.44 -3.75
CA CYS A 160 1.83 -14.15 -2.62
C CYS A 160 2.30 -15.57 -3.00
N LEU A 161 3.61 -15.75 -3.14
CA LEU A 161 4.25 -17.01 -3.54
C LEU A 161 3.91 -18.21 -2.63
N VAL A 162 3.63 -17.92 -1.36
CA VAL A 162 3.42 -18.93 -0.30
C VAL A 162 1.96 -19.04 0.14
N GLY A 163 1.04 -18.31 -0.52
CA GLY A 163 -0.38 -18.36 -0.20
C GLY A 163 -0.72 -17.88 1.21
N ALA A 164 0.07 -16.95 1.78
CA ALA A 164 -0.20 -16.34 3.09
C ALA A 164 -1.43 -15.42 3.06
N PHE A 165 -1.77 -14.84 1.91
CA PHE A 165 -3.02 -14.09 1.72
C PHE A 165 -4.06 -14.96 1.01
N LYS A 166 -5.30 -14.96 1.52
CA LYS A 166 -6.40 -15.74 0.93
C LYS A 166 -7.68 -14.90 0.87
N LYS A 167 -8.35 -14.90 -0.29
CA LYS A 167 -9.73 -14.40 -0.39
C LYS A 167 -10.67 -15.45 0.20
N ARG A 168 -11.47 -15.07 1.19
CA ARG A 168 -12.51 -15.93 1.73
C ARG A 168 -13.82 -15.72 0.96
N PRO A 169 -14.68 -16.76 0.85
CA PRO A 169 -15.97 -16.66 0.17
C PRO A 169 -16.93 -15.64 0.79
N ASP A 170 -16.79 -15.36 2.09
CA ASP A 170 -17.61 -14.39 2.83
C ASP A 170 -17.11 -12.94 2.68
N GLY A 171 -16.10 -12.67 1.86
CA GLY A 171 -15.63 -11.32 1.52
C GLY A 171 -14.25 -10.94 2.04
N PRO A 172 -13.85 -11.23 3.29
CA PRO A 172 -12.53 -10.89 3.80
C PRO A 172 -11.35 -11.44 2.98
N VAL A 173 -10.25 -10.71 3.05
CA VAL A 173 -8.95 -11.15 2.53
C VAL A 173 -8.09 -11.33 3.76
N THR A 174 -7.85 -12.57 4.16
CA THR A 174 -7.15 -12.89 5.41
C THR A 174 -5.66 -13.05 5.18
N TYR A 175 -4.90 -12.99 6.26
CA TYR A 175 -3.46 -13.13 6.28
C TYR A 175 -3.07 -14.19 7.31
N ASP A 176 -2.29 -15.18 6.87
CA ASP A 176 -1.68 -16.22 7.69
C ASP A 176 -0.20 -15.89 7.89
N GLY A 177 0.14 -15.48 9.11
CA GLY A 177 1.51 -15.09 9.47
C GLY A 177 2.49 -16.26 9.49
N VAL A 178 2.02 -17.50 9.68
CA VAL A 178 2.89 -18.69 9.77
C VAL A 178 3.50 -19.03 8.42
N LYS A 179 2.74 -18.82 7.34
CA LYS A 179 3.20 -19.07 5.97
C LYS A 179 4.08 -17.96 5.42
N CYS A 180 4.02 -16.77 6.00
CA CYS A 180 4.64 -15.59 5.43
C CYS A 180 6.16 -15.64 5.54
N ILE A 181 6.83 -15.57 4.39
CA ILE A 181 8.31 -15.49 4.30
C ILE A 181 8.83 -14.05 4.28
N GLY A 182 7.97 -13.04 4.42
CA GLY A 182 8.38 -11.64 4.48
C GLY A 182 8.92 -11.04 3.18
N CYS A 183 8.59 -11.59 2.00
CA CYS A 183 9.08 -11.09 0.71
C CYS A 183 8.52 -9.72 0.28
N ARG A 184 7.45 -9.23 0.94
CA ARG A 184 6.82 -7.91 0.74
C ARG A 184 6.25 -7.62 -0.65
N TYR A 185 6.18 -8.58 -1.57
CA TYR A 185 5.53 -8.39 -2.87
C TYR A 185 4.06 -7.97 -2.76
N CYS A 186 3.38 -8.43 -1.72
CA CYS A 186 2.03 -7.98 -1.39
C CYS A 186 1.90 -6.45 -1.19
N MET A 187 2.95 -5.78 -0.71
CA MET A 187 2.96 -4.32 -0.52
C MET A 187 3.02 -3.61 -1.87
N LEU A 188 3.87 -4.08 -2.78
CA LEU A 188 4.02 -3.54 -4.13
C LEU A 188 2.79 -3.83 -5.00
N ALA A 189 2.19 -5.01 -4.86
CA ALA A 189 1.05 -5.43 -5.66
C ALA A 189 -0.27 -4.75 -5.27
N CYS A 190 -0.37 -4.16 -4.08
CA CYS A 190 -1.62 -3.56 -3.62
C CYS A 190 -1.84 -2.19 -4.27
N PRO A 191 -2.89 -2.00 -5.08
CA PRO A 191 -3.14 -0.70 -5.73
C PRO A 191 -3.46 0.42 -4.74
N PHE A 192 -3.95 0.05 -3.55
CA PHE A 192 -4.28 0.98 -2.47
C PHE A 192 -3.12 1.23 -1.50
N ASN A 193 -1.97 0.56 -1.73
CA ASN A 193 -0.80 0.59 -0.86
C ASN A 193 -1.17 0.41 0.62
N VAL A 194 -1.89 -0.68 0.96
CA VAL A 194 -2.41 -0.92 2.33
C VAL A 194 -1.55 -1.87 3.18
N PRO A 195 -1.01 -3.00 2.67
CA PRO A 195 -0.20 -3.88 3.49
C PRO A 195 0.99 -3.13 4.11
N ARG A 196 1.23 -3.35 5.40
CA ARG A 196 2.32 -2.71 6.15
C ARG A 196 3.19 -3.76 6.79
N TYR A 197 4.49 -3.52 6.82
CA TYR A 197 5.46 -4.44 7.41
C TYR A 197 5.86 -3.97 8.81
N GLU A 198 6.04 -4.89 9.74
CA GLU A 198 6.58 -4.61 11.08
C GLU A 198 8.11 -4.48 11.01
N TRP A 199 8.61 -3.33 10.60
CA TRP A 199 10.05 -3.08 10.37
C TRP A 199 10.93 -3.20 11.62
N ASP A 200 10.35 -3.02 12.78
CA ASP A 200 11.01 -2.97 14.09
C ASP A 200 11.12 -4.34 14.78
N LYS A 201 10.54 -5.40 14.20
CA LYS A 201 10.53 -6.74 14.80
C LYS A 201 11.53 -7.68 14.15
N ARG A 202 12.16 -8.51 14.99
CA ARG A 202 13.04 -9.60 14.55
C ARG A 202 12.30 -10.67 13.76
N LEU A 203 11.06 -10.97 14.15
CA LEU A 203 10.12 -11.84 13.43
C LEU A 203 8.94 -10.99 12.94
N PRO A 204 9.09 -10.32 11.79
CA PRO A 204 8.14 -9.31 11.33
C PRO A 204 6.97 -9.94 10.58
N TYR A 205 5.78 -9.43 10.82
CA TYR A 205 4.60 -9.76 10.03
C TYR A 205 4.23 -8.64 9.05
N VAL A 206 3.55 -9.03 7.97
CA VAL A 206 2.75 -8.08 7.19
C VAL A 206 1.40 -7.94 7.87
N ARG A 207 0.95 -6.70 8.08
CA ARG A 207 -0.27 -6.34 8.78
C ARG A 207 -1.16 -5.51 7.87
N LYS A 208 -2.47 -5.72 7.98
CA LYS A 208 -3.54 -4.95 7.35
C LYS A 208 -4.86 -5.30 8.05
N CYS A 209 -5.93 -4.57 7.76
CA CYS A 209 -7.27 -4.95 8.21
C CYS A 209 -7.59 -6.40 7.80
N LYS A 210 -8.15 -7.17 8.74
CA LYS A 210 -8.54 -8.56 8.56
C LYS A 210 -10.01 -8.70 8.15
N MET A 211 -10.87 -7.77 8.59
CA MET A 211 -12.33 -7.76 8.37
C MET A 211 -13.05 -9.07 8.75
N ASN A 212 -12.36 -10.00 9.41
CA ASN A 212 -12.87 -11.29 9.82
C ASN A 212 -13.52 -11.22 11.22
N GLU A 213 -13.88 -12.37 11.75
CA GLU A 213 -14.56 -12.54 13.03
C GLU A 213 -13.75 -11.96 14.20
N GLU A 214 -12.41 -12.03 14.14
CA GLU A 214 -11.52 -11.47 15.17
C GLU A 214 -11.60 -9.94 15.27
N CYS A 215 -12.15 -9.26 14.26
CA CYS A 215 -12.38 -7.82 14.32
C CYS A 215 -13.77 -7.47 14.88
N ARG A 216 -14.60 -8.44 15.24
CA ARG A 216 -15.96 -8.22 15.75
C ARG A 216 -15.97 -7.96 17.25
N VAL A 217 -16.95 -7.18 17.71
CA VAL A 217 -17.26 -6.95 19.13
C VAL A 217 -18.57 -7.64 19.51
N GLU A 218 -19.05 -7.48 20.74
CA GLU A 218 -20.29 -8.15 21.23
C GLU A 218 -21.52 -7.90 20.34
N SER A 219 -21.61 -6.73 19.71
CA SER A 219 -22.69 -6.41 18.76
C SER A 219 -22.64 -7.22 17.45
N GLY A 220 -21.60 -8.03 17.23
CA GLY A 220 -21.37 -8.78 15.99
C GLY A 220 -20.87 -7.91 14.83
N LEU A 221 -20.72 -6.59 15.03
CA LEU A 221 -20.18 -5.65 14.05
C LEU A 221 -18.65 -5.56 14.17
N PRO A 222 -17.92 -5.18 13.09
CA PRO A 222 -16.51 -4.83 13.22
C PRO A 222 -16.34 -3.67 14.21
N ALA A 223 -15.33 -3.74 15.07
CA ALA A 223 -15.08 -2.75 16.13
C ALA A 223 -15.05 -1.29 15.61
N CYS A 224 -14.49 -1.10 14.43
CA CYS A 224 -14.42 0.21 13.78
C CYS A 224 -15.79 0.76 13.31
N VAL A 225 -16.75 -0.11 13.01
CA VAL A 225 -18.12 0.25 12.59
C VAL A 225 -18.95 0.55 13.83
N ASP A 226 -18.87 -0.33 14.82
CA ASP A 226 -19.54 -0.20 16.11
C ASP A 226 -19.14 1.11 16.84
N ALA A 227 -17.85 1.47 16.78
CA ALA A 227 -17.34 2.67 17.44
C ALA A 227 -17.68 3.99 16.73
N CYS A 228 -18.33 3.97 15.55
CA CYS A 228 -18.58 5.18 14.76
C CYS A 228 -19.80 5.94 15.29
N PRO A 229 -19.64 7.13 15.91
CA PRO A 229 -20.76 7.83 16.56
C PRO A 229 -21.79 8.40 15.57
N THR A 230 -21.35 8.71 14.34
CA THR A 230 -22.21 9.27 13.30
C THR A 230 -22.78 8.20 12.36
N HIS A 231 -22.47 6.93 12.61
CA HIS A 231 -22.78 5.82 11.69
C HIS A 231 -22.35 6.08 10.24
N ALA A 232 -21.27 6.86 10.06
CA ALA A 232 -20.66 7.12 8.77
C ALA A 232 -20.18 5.84 8.11
N THR A 233 -19.80 4.83 8.89
CA THR A 233 -19.46 3.50 8.39
C THR A 233 -20.54 2.51 8.80
N ILE A 234 -21.00 1.68 7.86
CA ILE A 234 -21.94 0.59 8.10
C ILE A 234 -21.37 -0.75 7.58
N PHE A 235 -21.85 -1.87 8.13
CA PHE A 235 -21.39 -3.23 7.80
C PHE A 235 -22.59 -4.12 7.45
N GLY A 236 -22.47 -4.95 6.44
CA GLY A 236 -23.57 -5.81 5.98
C GLY A 236 -23.21 -6.62 4.74
N GLY A 237 -24.21 -7.21 4.08
CA GLY A 237 -24.04 -7.85 2.79
C GLY A 237 -23.65 -6.83 1.71
N ARG A 238 -22.66 -7.14 0.88
CA ARG A 238 -22.12 -6.22 -0.13
C ARG A 238 -23.21 -5.68 -1.06
N GLU A 239 -24.10 -6.53 -1.54
CA GLU A 239 -25.21 -6.15 -2.42
C GLU A 239 -26.25 -5.26 -1.71
N GLU A 240 -26.45 -5.48 -0.41
CA GLU A 240 -27.34 -4.64 0.41
C GLU A 240 -26.72 -3.25 0.61
N LEU A 241 -25.41 -3.20 0.84
CA LEU A 241 -24.66 -1.97 0.95
C LEU A 241 -24.64 -1.17 -0.36
N ILE A 242 -24.54 -1.84 -1.52
CA ILE A 242 -24.65 -1.17 -2.82
C ILE A 242 -26.06 -0.60 -3.01
N ARG A 243 -27.11 -1.36 -2.68
CA ARG A 243 -28.50 -0.85 -2.73
C ARG A 243 -28.70 0.35 -1.83
N GLU A 244 -28.19 0.30 -0.60
CA GLU A 244 -28.25 1.44 0.33
C GLU A 244 -27.46 2.65 -0.19
N ALA A 245 -26.29 2.42 -0.78
CA ALA A 245 -25.48 3.48 -1.39
C ALA A 245 -26.23 4.15 -2.55
N ARG A 246 -26.82 3.37 -3.46
CA ARG A 246 -27.64 3.88 -4.58
C ARG A 246 -28.87 4.62 -4.08
N ARG A 247 -29.53 4.12 -3.03
CA ARG A 247 -30.66 4.81 -2.40
C ARG A 247 -30.25 6.19 -1.87
N ARG A 248 -29.15 6.28 -1.11
CA ARG A 248 -28.65 7.57 -0.59
C ARG A 248 -28.33 8.59 -1.68
N ILE A 249 -27.71 8.12 -2.77
CA ILE A 249 -27.41 8.96 -3.95
C ILE A 249 -28.70 9.46 -4.60
N ALA A 250 -29.68 8.57 -4.81
CA ALA A 250 -30.95 8.92 -5.43
C ALA A 250 -31.80 9.86 -4.57
N ASP A 251 -31.78 9.68 -3.25
CA ASP A 251 -32.51 10.51 -2.28
C ASP A 251 -31.87 11.92 -2.14
N ASN A 252 -30.57 12.09 -2.46
CA ASN A 252 -29.82 13.35 -2.28
C ASN A 252 -28.80 13.58 -3.44
N PRO A 253 -29.24 13.75 -4.69
CA PRO A 253 -28.37 13.83 -5.87
C PRO A 253 -27.49 15.09 -5.94
N GLU A 254 -27.84 16.13 -5.19
CA GLU A 254 -27.04 17.34 -5.01
C GLU A 254 -25.88 17.14 -4.01
N LYS A 255 -26.06 16.23 -3.05
CA LYS A 255 -25.09 15.97 -1.99
C LYS A 255 -23.98 15.03 -2.43
N TYR A 256 -24.32 13.97 -3.16
CA TYR A 256 -23.38 12.91 -3.52
C TYR A 256 -22.92 13.02 -4.98
N LEU A 257 -21.67 12.61 -5.23
CA LEU A 257 -21.28 12.24 -6.57
C LEU A 257 -22.02 10.94 -6.95
N ASP A 258 -22.59 10.88 -8.16
CA ASP A 258 -23.28 9.68 -8.68
C ASP A 258 -22.26 8.59 -9.08
N HIS A 259 -21.51 8.12 -8.08
CA HIS A 259 -20.48 7.12 -8.22
C HIS A 259 -20.19 6.45 -6.87
N ILE A 260 -20.24 5.12 -6.83
CA ILE A 260 -19.88 4.34 -5.65
C ILE A 260 -18.44 3.87 -5.82
N PHE A 261 -17.51 4.49 -5.09
CA PHE A 261 -16.11 4.11 -5.17
C PHE A 261 -15.88 2.75 -4.53
N GLY A 262 -15.25 1.84 -5.27
CA GLY A 262 -15.02 0.45 -4.88
C GLY A 262 -16.06 -0.53 -5.41
N GLU A 263 -17.12 -0.08 -6.08
CA GLU A 263 -18.10 -0.99 -6.67
C GLU A 263 -17.48 -1.83 -7.79
N HIS A 264 -16.67 -1.20 -8.65
CA HIS A 264 -16.09 -1.83 -9.85
C HIS A 264 -14.57 -1.63 -9.98
N GLU A 265 -14.00 -0.65 -9.28
CA GLU A 265 -12.57 -0.34 -9.36
C GLU A 265 -11.72 -1.52 -8.92
N PHE A 266 -10.68 -1.81 -9.70
CA PHE A 266 -9.78 -2.94 -9.48
C PHE A 266 -10.50 -4.31 -9.36
N GLY A 267 -11.57 -4.50 -10.13
CA GLY A 267 -12.39 -5.72 -10.11
C GLY A 267 -13.44 -5.74 -9.00
N GLY A 268 -13.65 -4.59 -8.34
CA GLY A 268 -14.60 -4.43 -7.24
C GLY A 268 -13.98 -4.77 -5.87
N THR A 269 -14.54 -4.15 -4.84
CA THR A 269 -14.07 -4.27 -3.46
C THR A 269 -15.21 -4.57 -2.50
N SER A 270 -14.87 -5.06 -1.30
CA SER A 270 -15.83 -5.24 -0.21
C SER A 270 -15.95 -3.98 0.65
N VAL A 271 -14.98 -3.08 0.61
CA VAL A 271 -15.09 -1.75 1.24
C VAL A 271 -15.39 -0.73 0.16
N MET A 272 -16.44 0.06 0.34
CA MET A 272 -16.95 1.02 -0.63
C MET A 272 -17.15 2.40 0.03
N PHE A 273 -17.17 3.44 -0.78
CA PHE A 273 -17.31 4.82 -0.32
C PHE A 273 -18.38 5.59 -1.09
N LEU A 274 -19.17 6.38 -0.35
CA LEU A 274 -19.91 7.51 -0.89
C LEU A 274 -19.11 8.78 -0.67
N VAL A 275 -19.01 9.60 -1.71
CA VAL A 275 -18.21 10.83 -1.70
C VAL A 275 -19.12 12.03 -2.00
N PRO A 276 -18.92 13.16 -1.31
CA PRO A 276 -19.63 14.39 -1.60
C PRO A 276 -19.41 14.87 -3.04
N LYS A 277 -20.40 15.57 -3.59
CA LYS A 277 -20.29 16.25 -4.89
C LYS A 277 -19.48 17.54 -4.79
N ASP A 278 -19.58 18.25 -3.67
CA ASP A 278 -18.77 19.41 -3.37
C ASP A 278 -17.35 18.98 -2.94
N LYS A 279 -16.34 19.72 -3.38
CA LYS A 279 -14.96 19.44 -2.98
C LYS A 279 -14.65 19.87 -1.53
N GLY A 280 -15.62 20.48 -0.84
CA GLY A 280 -15.42 21.14 0.45
C GLY A 280 -14.80 22.51 0.26
#